data_AF-A0A9D7DD40-F1
#
_entry.id   AF-A0A9D7DD40-F1
#
_cell.length_a   1.000
_cell.length_b   1.000
_cell.length_c   1.000
_cell.angle_alpha   90.00
_cell.angle_beta   90.00
_cell.angle_gamma   90.00
#
_symmetry.space_group_name_H-M   'P 1'
#
loop_
_entity.id
_entity.type
_entity.pdbx_description
1 polymer ?
#
loop_
_entity_poly.entity_id
_entity_poly.type
_entity_poly.pdbx_seq_one_letter_code
_entity_poly.pdbx_strand_id
1 'polypeptide(L)'
;MYENLKHRLDKRISFQRQAVQGVSEIGVVKVLTHNVRYQISWPFSELASIRASVMYRNDRYVQQSIDPLSLEAPNYNDHMAGGKLEYIYDSSMPRGLNLWTGWKMKVFAEYYQQPTEDGDMQVVGMDLRHSQKVHRDLLWINRLSGASSFGSRKLIHFLGGVDNWLFAKYDESIPIDFSQNYFYQSMSVPMRGFYYNARNGTSFALFNSELRVPIVRYLVNRPVRSDLFNHLQVAAFADIGTAWTGSDPYSQDNTFNRIVIRRNPLTITLNSQREPIVASYGFGLRSRILGYFVRADWAWGVDDGVVLPRVFHLSLNLDI
;
A
#
# COMPACT_ATOMS: atom_id res chain seq x y z
N MET A 1 -9.57 -0.05 23.03
CA MET A 1 -8.32 0.73 22.90
C MET A 1 -8.29 1.73 24.04
N TYR A 2 -7.12 1.96 24.63
CA TYR A 2 -6.95 2.91 25.73
C TYR A 2 -5.77 3.84 25.43
N GLU A 3 -5.94 5.13 25.69
CA GLU A 3 -4.94 6.18 25.47
C GLU A 3 -4.78 7.00 26.76
N ASN A 4 -3.55 7.36 27.08
CA ASN A 4 -3.20 8.26 28.17
C ASN A 4 -2.32 9.38 27.61
N LEU A 5 -2.91 10.58 27.53
CA LEU A 5 -2.33 11.81 27.01
C LEU A 5 -2.08 12.84 28.11
N LYS A 6 -2.08 12.42 29.39
CA LYS A 6 -1.97 13.34 30.54
C LYS A 6 -0.62 14.04 30.61
N HIS A 7 0.42 13.39 30.10
CA HIS A 7 1.79 13.90 30.09
C HIS A 7 2.28 13.99 28.65
N ARG A 8 3.39 14.70 28.43
CA ARG A 8 4.04 14.81 27.11
C ARG A 8 4.30 13.44 26.45
N LEU A 9 4.57 12.42 27.26
CA LEU A 9 4.72 11.05 26.79
C LEU A 9 3.34 10.42 26.63
N ASP A 10 2.83 10.43 25.39
CA ASP A 10 1.56 9.80 25.06
C ASP A 10 1.73 8.28 25.07
N LYS A 11 0.81 7.59 25.74
CA LYS A 11 0.79 6.12 25.83
C LYS A 11 -0.49 5.58 25.25
N ARG A 12 -0.38 4.53 24.44
CA ARG A 12 -1.52 3.88 23.82
C ARG A 12 -1.39 2.37 23.92
N ILE A 13 -2.45 1.71 24.35
CA ILE A 13 -2.58 0.26 24.26
C ILE A 13 -3.79 -0.10 23.41
N SER A 14 -3.59 -0.99 22.46
CA SER A 14 -4.63 -1.51 21.58
C SER A 14 -4.58 -3.02 21.55
N PHE A 15 -5.76 -3.62 21.64
CA PHE A 15 -5.98 -5.03 21.39
C PHE A 15 -6.94 -5.14 20.21
N GLN A 16 -6.57 -5.95 19.24
CA GLN A 16 -7.35 -6.21 18.04
C GLN A 16 -7.51 -7.72 17.89
N ARG A 17 -8.73 -8.14 17.57
CA ARG A 17 -9.06 -9.51 17.22
C ARG A 17 -9.71 -9.52 15.86
N GLN A 18 -9.18 -10.33 14.96
CA GLN A 18 -9.73 -10.52 13.61
C GLN A 18 -9.89 -12.00 13.34
N ALA A 19 -10.94 -12.35 12.60
CA ALA A 19 -11.16 -13.70 12.10
C ALA A 19 -11.32 -13.63 10.59
N VAL A 20 -10.49 -14.37 9.86
CA VAL A 20 -10.56 -14.49 8.40
C VAL A 20 -10.64 -15.96 8.05
N GLN A 21 -11.40 -16.30 7.03
CA GLN A 21 -11.50 -17.64 6.49
C GLN A 21 -10.91 -17.65 5.09
N GLY A 22 -10.06 -18.62 4.81
CA GLY A 22 -9.41 -18.80 3.53
C GLY A 22 -9.42 -20.26 3.10
N VAL A 23 -8.92 -20.50 1.89
CA VAL A 23 -8.75 -21.84 1.32
C VAL A 23 -7.26 -22.16 1.31
N SER A 24 -6.89 -23.35 1.75
CA SER A 24 -5.54 -23.93 1.63
C SER A 24 -5.58 -25.14 0.70
N GLU A 25 -4.42 -25.70 0.37
CA GLU A 25 -4.33 -26.92 -0.47
C GLU A 25 -5.09 -28.11 0.12
N ILE A 26 -5.24 -28.16 1.44
CA ILE A 26 -5.84 -29.25 2.21
C ILE A 26 -7.23 -28.89 2.79
N GLY A 27 -7.87 -27.84 2.27
CA GLY A 27 -9.26 -27.51 2.61
C GLY A 27 -9.46 -26.06 3.05
N VAL A 28 -10.29 -25.84 4.05
CA VAL A 28 -10.65 -24.49 4.50
C VAL A 28 -9.98 -24.19 5.84
N VAL A 29 -9.28 -23.06 5.93
CA VAL A 29 -8.56 -22.64 7.14
C VAL A 29 -9.17 -21.36 7.69
N LYS A 30 -9.44 -21.36 8.99
CA LYS A 30 -9.88 -20.17 9.72
C LYS A 30 -8.71 -19.62 10.53
N VAL A 31 -8.29 -18.41 10.20
CA VAL A 31 -7.21 -17.71 10.90
C VAL A 31 -7.82 -16.77 11.94
N LEU A 32 -7.47 -16.98 13.20
CA LEU A 32 -7.84 -16.12 14.32
C LEU A 32 -6.63 -15.33 14.78
N THR A 33 -6.57 -14.07 14.37
CA THR A 33 -5.50 -13.13 14.70
C THR A 33 -5.81 -12.40 15.99
N HIS A 34 -4.89 -12.44 16.94
CA HIS A 34 -4.90 -11.62 18.15
C HIS A 34 -3.65 -10.73 18.14
N ASN A 35 -3.85 -9.42 18.15
CA ASN A 35 -2.75 -8.46 18.08
C ASN A 35 -2.83 -7.50 19.27
N VAL A 36 -1.77 -7.49 20.07
CA VAL A 36 -1.57 -6.54 21.16
C VAL A 36 -0.46 -5.59 20.74
N ARG A 37 -0.73 -4.29 20.82
CA ARG A 37 0.24 -3.24 20.53
C ARG A 37 0.25 -2.23 21.67
N TYR A 38 1.43 -1.99 22.20
CA TYR A 38 1.71 -0.90 23.12
C TYR A 38 2.59 0.12 22.41
N GLN A 39 2.13 1.36 22.35
CA GLN A 39 2.81 2.45 21.66
C GLN A 39 3.07 3.60 22.63
N ILE A 40 4.25 4.16 22.50
CA ILE A 40 4.68 5.39 23.16
C ILE A 40 4.96 6.42 22.07
N SER A 41 4.49 7.65 22.26
CA SER A 41 4.77 8.78 21.36
C SER A 41 5.40 9.93 22.14
N TRP A 42 6.48 10.48 21.59
CA TRP A 42 7.17 11.64 22.14
C TRP A 42 7.15 12.77 21.10
N PRO A 43 6.32 13.80 21.29
CA PRO A 43 6.30 14.98 20.43
C PRO A 43 7.49 15.89 20.76
N PHE A 44 8.30 16.20 19.75
CA PHE A 44 9.37 17.21 19.86
C PHE A 44 8.81 18.61 19.69
N SER A 45 7.83 18.76 18.78
CA SER A 45 7.09 19.99 18.49
C SER A 45 5.64 19.64 18.15
N GLU A 46 4.82 20.65 17.88
CA GLU A 46 3.44 20.47 17.38
C GLU A 46 3.38 19.71 16.05
N LEU A 47 4.46 19.75 15.26
CA LEU A 47 4.50 19.18 13.92
C LEU A 47 5.30 17.87 13.84
N ALA A 48 6.18 17.59 14.81
CA ALA A 48 7.13 16.47 14.74
C ALA A 48 7.07 15.57 15.98
N SER A 49 6.98 14.26 15.76
CA SER A 49 6.99 13.26 16.83
C SER A 49 7.76 12.00 16.44
N ILE A 50 8.35 11.34 17.43
CA ILE A 50 8.83 9.97 17.31
C ILE A 50 7.87 9.04 18.05
N ARG A 51 7.60 7.87 17.46
CA ARG A 51 6.73 6.86 18.04
C ARG A 51 7.45 5.53 18.08
N ALA A 52 7.42 4.88 19.23
CA ALA A 52 7.94 3.54 19.41
C ALA A 52 6.78 2.62 19.80
N SER A 53 6.67 1.48 19.14
CA SER A 53 5.67 0.46 19.45
C SER A 53 6.33 -0.88 19.71
N VAL A 54 5.83 -1.58 20.71
CA VAL A 54 6.07 -3.02 20.90
C VAL A 54 4.77 -3.74 20.58
N MET A 55 4.86 -4.86 19.87
CA MET A 55 3.70 -5.63 19.47
C MET A 55 3.93 -7.12 19.58
N TYR A 56 2.84 -7.81 19.89
CA TYR A 56 2.77 -9.26 19.90
C TYR A 56 1.52 -9.68 19.12
N ARG A 57 1.73 -10.50 18.10
CA ARG A 57 0.70 -11.05 17.23
C ARG A 57 0.71 -12.57 17.36
N ASN A 58 -0.47 -13.13 17.56
CA ASN A 58 -0.72 -14.57 17.56
C ASN A 58 -1.77 -14.90 16.51
N ASP A 59 -1.36 -15.61 15.47
CA ASP A 59 -2.22 -16.12 14.42
C ASP A 59 -2.47 -17.60 14.64
N ARG A 60 -3.69 -17.93 15.07
CA ARG A 60 -4.12 -19.31 15.25
C ARG A 60 -4.79 -19.81 13.98
N TYR A 61 -4.19 -20.79 13.33
CA TYR A 61 -4.70 -21.45 12.14
C TYR A 61 -5.54 -22.66 12.57
N VAL A 62 -6.85 -22.56 12.37
CA VAL A 62 -7.81 -23.62 12.67
C VAL A 62 -8.25 -24.29 11.38
N GLN A 63 -7.75 -25.49 11.12
CA GLN A 63 -8.19 -26.29 9.98
C GLN A 63 -9.66 -26.67 10.17
N GLN A 64 -10.49 -26.40 9.17
CA GLN A 64 -11.90 -26.79 9.18
C GLN A 64 -12.03 -28.20 8.62
N SER A 65 -12.73 -29.06 9.35
CA SER A 65 -12.96 -30.46 8.98
C SER A 65 -14.08 -30.54 7.94
N ILE A 66 -13.71 -30.42 6.66
CA ILE A 66 -14.63 -30.53 5.52
C ILE A 66 -14.55 -31.89 4.82
N ASP A 67 -13.48 -32.65 5.10
CA ASP A 67 -13.20 -33.98 4.58
C ASP A 67 -12.29 -34.76 5.55
N PRO A 68 -12.10 -36.09 5.38
CA PRO A 68 -11.24 -36.89 6.26
C PRO A 68 -9.77 -36.45 6.33
N LEU A 69 -9.20 -35.89 5.25
CA LEU A 69 -7.80 -35.43 5.23
C LEU A 69 -7.64 -34.17 6.10
N SER A 70 -8.56 -33.21 5.95
CA SER A 70 -8.60 -31.98 6.74
C SER A 70 -8.96 -32.22 8.21
N LEU A 71 -9.61 -33.34 8.54
CA LEU A 71 -9.93 -33.74 9.92
C LEU A 71 -8.67 -34.18 10.70
N GLU A 72 -7.74 -34.85 10.03
CA GLU A 72 -6.50 -35.34 10.65
C GLU A 72 -5.43 -34.24 10.78
N ALA A 73 -5.54 -33.17 9.99
CA ALA A 73 -4.59 -32.06 10.02
C ALA A 73 -4.67 -31.26 11.33
N PRO A 74 -3.55 -31.12 12.07
CA PRO A 74 -3.54 -30.41 13.34
C PRO A 74 -3.64 -28.89 13.14
N ASN A 75 -4.20 -28.22 14.15
CA ASN A 75 -4.14 -26.76 14.23
C ASN A 75 -2.72 -26.32 14.62
N TYR A 76 -2.27 -25.18 14.09
CA TYR A 76 -0.99 -24.59 14.47
C TYR A 76 -1.14 -23.10 14.80
N ASN A 77 -0.18 -22.56 15.54
CA ASN A 77 -0.12 -21.16 15.89
C ASN A 77 1.16 -20.56 15.33
N ASP A 78 1.06 -19.35 14.78
CA ASP A 78 2.21 -18.52 14.43
C ASP A 78 2.29 -17.33 15.39
N HIS A 79 3.45 -17.20 16.02
CA HIS A 79 3.71 -16.16 17.00
C HIS A 79 4.73 -15.18 16.45
N MET A 80 4.41 -13.89 16.50
CA MET A 80 5.34 -12.83 16.10
C MET A 80 5.39 -11.77 17.19
N ALA A 81 6.59 -11.50 17.69
CA ALA A 81 6.87 -10.41 18.62
C ALA A 81 7.78 -9.40 17.91
N GLY A 82 7.51 -8.11 18.05
CA GLY A 82 8.25 -7.12 17.29
C GLY A 82 8.19 -5.72 17.84
N GLY A 83 9.01 -4.87 17.23
CA GLY A 83 9.10 -3.45 17.49
C GLY A 83 8.86 -2.64 16.22
N LYS A 84 8.34 -1.42 16.39
CA LYS A 84 8.24 -0.44 15.31
C LYS A 84 8.67 0.93 15.79
N LEU A 85 9.53 1.58 15.03
CA LEU A 85 9.94 2.96 15.24
C LEU A 85 9.40 3.81 14.07
N GLU A 86 8.78 4.93 14.37
CA GLU A 86 8.22 5.86 13.38
C GLU A 86 8.64 7.29 13.70
N TYR A 87 9.17 8.00 12.72
CA TYR A 87 9.27 9.45 12.73
C TYR A 87 8.13 10.03 11.89
N ILE A 88 7.38 10.98 12.46
CA ILE A 88 6.23 11.61 11.81
C ILE A 88 6.40 13.12 11.85
N TYR A 89 6.25 13.74 10.69
CA TYR A 89 6.18 15.19 10.53
C TYR A 89 4.92 15.57 9.75
N ASP A 90 4.07 16.41 10.33
CA ASP A 90 2.84 16.89 9.69
C ASP A 90 2.69 18.41 9.89
N SER A 91 2.84 19.15 8.80
CA SER A 91 2.60 20.61 8.73
C SER A 91 1.37 20.93 7.87
N SER A 92 0.53 19.94 7.61
CA SER A 92 -0.59 20.09 6.69
C SER A 92 -1.70 20.94 7.29
N MET A 93 -2.22 21.85 6.48
CA MET A 93 -3.32 22.74 6.82
C MET A 93 -4.53 22.41 5.94
N PRO A 94 -5.72 22.18 6.51
CA PRO A 94 -6.92 21.93 5.73
C PRO A 94 -7.40 23.20 5.02
N ARG A 95 -7.80 23.06 3.75
CA ARG A 95 -8.42 24.11 2.93
C ARG A 95 -9.85 23.75 2.47
N GLY A 96 -10.22 22.48 2.66
CA GLY A 96 -11.51 21.92 2.28
C GLY A 96 -11.45 20.39 2.26
N LEU A 97 -12.55 19.76 1.86
CA LEU A 97 -12.59 18.31 1.72
C LEU A 97 -11.58 17.86 0.66
N ASN A 98 -10.65 16.99 1.07
CA ASN A 98 -9.55 16.51 0.25
C ASN A 98 -8.69 17.62 -0.38
N LEU A 99 -8.52 18.75 0.33
CA LEU A 99 -7.65 19.86 -0.07
C LEU A 99 -6.78 20.24 1.13
N TRP A 100 -5.50 19.89 1.06
CA TRP A 100 -4.51 20.13 2.12
C TRP A 100 -3.31 20.87 1.52
N THR A 101 -2.67 21.72 2.32
CA THR A 101 -1.41 22.39 1.94
C THR A 101 -0.34 22.14 2.99
N GLY A 102 0.91 21.93 2.60
CA GLY A 102 2.02 21.67 3.51
C GLY A 102 2.64 20.29 3.29
N TRP A 103 3.44 19.87 4.27
CA TRP A 103 4.16 18.60 4.25
C TRP A 103 3.52 17.56 5.15
N LYS A 104 3.52 16.31 4.70
CA LYS A 104 3.32 15.12 5.53
C LYS A 104 4.47 14.17 5.27
N MET A 105 5.11 13.68 6.31
CA MET A 105 6.21 12.74 6.19
C MET A 105 6.11 11.68 7.26
N LYS A 106 6.44 10.46 6.86
CA LYS A 106 6.54 9.29 7.70
C LYS A 106 7.76 8.50 7.30
N VAL A 107 8.64 8.22 8.25
CA VAL A 107 9.74 7.26 8.08
C VAL A 107 9.55 6.20 9.15
N PHE A 108 9.66 4.93 8.79
CA PHE A 108 9.44 3.85 9.72
C PHE A 108 10.40 2.68 9.51
N ALA A 109 10.67 1.99 10.61
CA ALA A 109 11.37 0.72 10.64
C ALA A 109 10.60 -0.24 11.54
N GLU A 110 10.36 -1.45 11.06
CA GLU A 110 9.70 -2.54 11.77
C GLU A 110 10.64 -3.74 11.83
N TYR A 111 10.65 -4.40 12.98
CA TYR A 111 11.36 -5.65 13.20
C TYR A 111 10.42 -6.61 13.90
N TYR A 112 10.29 -7.82 13.37
CA TYR A 112 9.54 -8.90 13.97
C TYR A 112 10.42 -10.14 14.06
N GLN A 113 10.30 -10.83 15.18
CA GLN A 113 10.92 -12.12 15.45
C GLN A 113 9.80 -13.11 15.79
N GLN A 114 9.94 -14.34 15.31
CA GLN A 114 9.15 -15.44 15.82
C GLN A 114 9.76 -15.95 17.14
N PRO A 115 9.02 -15.96 18.26
CA PRO A 115 9.56 -16.46 19.52
C PRO A 115 9.74 -17.99 19.56
N THR A 116 9.07 -18.72 18.67
CA THR A 116 9.01 -20.19 18.67
C THR A 116 9.82 -20.82 17.53
N GLU A 117 10.18 -20.04 16.52
CA GLU A 117 10.91 -20.47 15.31
C GLU A 117 12.02 -19.45 15.02
N ASP A 118 13.08 -19.86 14.31
CA ASP A 118 14.19 -18.97 13.92
C ASP A 118 13.83 -18.10 12.69
N GLY A 119 12.69 -17.41 12.74
CA GLY A 119 12.21 -16.53 11.67
C GLY A 119 12.19 -15.06 12.08
N ASP A 120 12.64 -14.20 11.17
CA ASP A 120 12.68 -12.75 11.33
C ASP A 120 12.11 -12.04 10.09
N MET A 121 11.48 -10.89 10.31
CA MET A 121 10.96 -10.02 9.25
C MET A 121 11.28 -8.58 9.59
N GLN A 122 11.91 -7.89 8.67
CA GLN A 122 12.32 -6.51 8.82
C GLN A 122 11.71 -5.69 7.69
N VAL A 123 11.17 -4.51 7.98
CA VAL A 123 10.59 -3.62 6.97
C VAL A 123 11.03 -2.20 7.27
N VAL A 124 11.66 -1.55 6.29
CA VAL A 124 12.00 -0.13 6.37
C VAL A 124 11.29 0.59 5.25
N GLY A 125 10.70 1.75 5.54
CA GLY A 125 9.99 2.51 4.53
C GLY A 125 9.82 3.98 4.86
N MET A 126 9.40 4.72 3.83
CA MET A 126 9.10 6.13 3.90
C MET A 126 7.88 6.48 3.05
N ASP A 127 7.16 7.49 3.50
CA ASP A 127 6.12 8.18 2.73
C ASP A 127 6.28 9.68 2.97
N LEU A 128 6.53 10.42 1.90
CA LEU A 128 6.70 11.87 1.90
C LEU A 128 5.69 12.48 0.94
N ARG A 129 4.98 13.49 1.41
CA ARG A 129 4.01 14.23 0.62
C ARG A 129 4.21 15.72 0.79
N HIS A 130 4.20 16.42 -0.34
CA HIS A 130 4.16 17.87 -0.39
C HIS A 130 2.96 18.34 -1.18
N SER A 131 2.16 19.24 -0.59
CA SER A 131 1.02 19.87 -1.26
C SER A 131 1.22 21.37 -1.31
N GLN A 132 1.53 21.89 -2.49
CA GLN A 132 1.75 23.31 -2.73
C GLN A 132 0.51 23.95 -3.35
N LYS A 133 0.12 25.12 -2.83
CA LYS A 133 -0.84 25.99 -3.49
C LYS A 133 -0.14 26.69 -4.66
N VAL A 134 -0.65 26.48 -5.86
CA VAL A 134 -0.15 27.15 -7.07
C VAL A 134 -0.88 28.48 -7.26
N HIS A 135 -2.21 28.47 -7.26
CA HIS A 135 -3.02 29.68 -7.42
C HIS A 135 -4.42 29.50 -6.84
N ARG A 136 -4.89 30.43 -6.01
CA ARG A 136 -6.19 30.34 -5.30
C ARG A 136 -6.42 28.98 -4.62
N ASP A 137 -7.29 28.14 -5.17
CA ASP A 137 -7.62 26.80 -4.67
C ASP A 137 -6.95 25.66 -5.48
N LEU A 138 -6.14 25.99 -6.50
CA LEU A 138 -5.36 25.06 -7.29
C LEU A 138 -4.21 24.48 -6.45
N LEU A 139 -4.16 23.16 -6.35
CA LEU A 139 -3.14 22.44 -5.58
C LEU A 139 -2.30 21.56 -6.49
N TRP A 140 -0.99 21.62 -6.31
CA TRP A 140 -0.06 20.67 -6.89
C TRP A 140 0.51 19.79 -5.77
N ILE A 141 0.32 18.49 -5.92
CA ILE A 141 0.59 17.49 -4.90
C ILE A 141 1.62 16.52 -5.45
N ASN A 142 2.68 16.30 -4.69
CA ASN A 142 3.69 15.31 -4.98
C ASN A 142 3.77 14.33 -3.81
N ARG A 143 3.82 13.03 -4.10
CA ARG A 143 4.03 11.97 -3.12
C ARG A 143 5.19 11.10 -3.57
N LEU A 144 6.11 10.82 -2.65
CA LEU A 144 7.19 9.87 -2.80
C LEU A 144 7.01 8.81 -1.73
N SER A 145 6.88 7.55 -2.11
CA SER A 145 6.76 6.43 -1.18
C SER A 145 7.68 5.29 -1.60
N GLY A 146 8.13 4.53 -0.61
CA GLY A 146 8.95 3.36 -0.86
C GLY A 146 9.17 2.56 0.41
N ALA A 147 9.33 1.26 0.26
CA ALA A 147 9.68 0.38 1.36
C ALA A 147 10.48 -0.82 0.84
N SER A 148 11.19 -1.46 1.75
CA SER A 148 11.94 -2.67 1.50
C SER A 148 11.78 -3.63 2.67
N SER A 149 11.58 -4.91 2.34
CA SER A 149 11.45 -6.00 3.28
C SER A 149 12.65 -6.94 3.23
N PHE A 150 13.15 -7.31 4.40
CA PHE A 150 14.31 -8.17 4.61
C PHE A 150 14.02 -9.22 5.69
N GLY A 151 14.97 -10.12 5.91
CA GLY A 151 14.85 -11.23 6.86
C GLY A 151 14.51 -12.55 6.16
N SER A 152 14.37 -13.59 6.97
CA SER A 152 13.98 -14.93 6.52
C SER A 152 12.50 -15.02 6.10
N ARG A 153 11.64 -14.14 6.61
CA ARG A 153 10.25 -13.94 6.17
C ARG A 153 10.10 -12.57 5.53
N LYS A 154 9.44 -12.49 4.37
CA LYS A 154 9.35 -11.24 3.61
C LYS A 154 7.91 -10.77 3.40
N LEU A 155 7.76 -9.46 3.25
CA LEU A 155 6.55 -8.79 2.79
C LEU A 155 6.66 -8.60 1.27
N ILE A 156 5.70 -9.11 0.50
CA ILE A 156 5.61 -8.80 -0.93
C ILE A 156 4.87 -7.48 -1.14
N HIS A 157 5.42 -6.64 -2.00
CA HIS A 157 4.82 -5.39 -2.43
C HIS A 157 4.22 -5.56 -3.83
N PHE A 158 2.91 -5.38 -3.96
CA PHE A 158 2.22 -5.39 -5.24
C PHE A 158 2.00 -3.95 -5.74
N LEU A 159 2.67 -3.59 -6.84
CA LEU A 159 2.51 -2.30 -7.50
C LEU A 159 1.40 -2.38 -8.56
N GLY A 160 0.57 -1.35 -8.63
CA GLY A 160 -0.51 -1.25 -9.62
C GLY A 160 -1.86 -0.88 -9.00
N GLY A 161 -2.76 -0.27 -9.75
CA GLY A 161 -4.10 0.07 -9.28
C GLY A 161 -4.15 1.24 -8.28
N VAL A 162 -5.28 1.33 -7.57
CA VAL A 162 -5.56 2.35 -6.55
C VAL A 162 -6.16 1.73 -5.29
N ASP A 163 -6.07 2.38 -4.15
CA ASP A 163 -6.76 1.96 -2.92
C ASP A 163 -8.29 1.96 -3.10
N ASN A 164 -8.96 0.99 -2.46
CA ASN A 164 -10.43 0.84 -2.47
C ASN A 164 -11.03 0.86 -3.89
N TRP A 165 -10.38 0.19 -4.85
CA TRP A 165 -10.86 0.09 -6.22
C TRP A 165 -12.05 -0.87 -6.31
N LEU A 166 -13.23 -0.34 -6.66
CA LEU A 166 -14.49 -1.10 -6.66
C LEU A 166 -14.52 -2.26 -7.68
N PHE A 167 -13.81 -2.13 -8.79
CA PHE A 167 -13.74 -3.11 -9.87
C PHE A 167 -12.30 -3.52 -10.12
N ALA A 168 -11.60 -3.84 -9.03
CA ALA A 168 -10.21 -4.25 -9.05
C ALA A 168 -9.97 -5.42 -10.00
N LYS A 169 -8.93 -5.28 -10.81
CA LYS A 169 -8.38 -6.35 -11.64
C LYS A 169 -6.95 -6.65 -11.22
N TYR A 170 -6.56 -7.90 -11.37
CA TYR A 170 -5.23 -8.40 -11.06
C TYR A 170 -4.56 -8.88 -12.35
N ASP A 171 -3.28 -8.57 -12.52
CA ASP A 171 -2.46 -9.04 -13.63
C ASP A 171 -1.80 -10.37 -13.24
N GLU A 172 -2.26 -11.45 -13.86
CA GLU A 172 -1.73 -12.81 -13.64
C GLU A 172 -0.49 -13.12 -14.51
N SER A 173 -0.12 -12.21 -15.43
CA SER A 173 1.02 -12.43 -16.33
C SER A 173 2.38 -12.23 -15.64
N ILE A 174 2.41 -11.52 -14.51
CA ILE A 174 3.62 -11.26 -13.73
C ILE A 174 3.78 -12.34 -12.66
N PRO A 175 4.79 -13.23 -12.76
CA PRO A 175 4.97 -14.31 -11.80
C PRO A 175 5.37 -13.76 -10.42
N ILE A 176 4.99 -14.50 -9.38
CA ILE A 176 5.44 -14.25 -8.00
C ILE A 176 6.58 -15.23 -7.69
N ASP A 177 7.66 -14.73 -7.07
CA ASP A 177 8.75 -15.59 -6.62
C ASP A 177 8.44 -16.26 -5.27
N PHE A 178 7.78 -17.41 -5.30
CA PHE A 178 7.49 -18.16 -4.07
C PHE A 178 8.74 -18.66 -3.34
N SER A 179 9.95 -18.59 -3.94
CA SER A 179 11.19 -18.95 -3.23
C SER A 179 11.63 -17.92 -2.18
N GLN A 180 11.09 -16.69 -2.23
CA GLN A 180 11.47 -15.59 -1.33
C GLN A 180 10.82 -15.66 0.07
N ASN A 181 10.02 -16.70 0.34
CA ASN A 181 9.29 -16.90 1.60
C ASN A 181 8.43 -15.68 2.01
N TYR A 182 7.54 -15.26 1.10
CA TYR A 182 6.60 -14.17 1.36
C TYR A 182 5.50 -14.60 2.34
N PHE A 183 5.44 -13.93 3.49
CA PHE A 183 4.48 -14.23 4.55
C PHE A 183 3.31 -13.24 4.60
N TYR A 184 3.58 -11.99 4.22
CA TYR A 184 2.60 -10.93 4.16
C TYR A 184 2.62 -10.29 2.78
N GLN A 185 1.52 -9.62 2.44
CA GLN A 185 1.40 -8.80 1.23
C GLN A 185 0.98 -7.37 1.57
N SER A 186 1.48 -6.41 0.80
CA SER A 186 1.10 -5.01 0.85
C SER A 186 0.82 -4.48 -0.54
N MET A 187 -0.21 -3.65 -0.66
CA MET A 187 -0.53 -2.94 -1.90
C MET A 187 0.26 -1.64 -1.95
N SER A 188 1.14 -1.51 -2.93
CA SER A 188 1.92 -0.30 -3.19
C SER A 188 1.18 0.56 -4.20
N VAL A 189 0.33 1.45 -3.71
CA VAL A 189 -0.61 2.28 -4.49
C VAL A 189 -0.52 3.77 -4.12
N PRO A 190 -0.89 4.70 -5.03
CA PRO A 190 -1.47 4.48 -6.37
C PRO A 190 -0.43 4.30 -7.48
N MET A 191 -0.66 3.36 -8.37
CA MET A 191 0.01 3.30 -9.68
C MET A 191 -1.08 3.15 -10.74
N ARG A 192 -1.66 4.28 -11.14
CA ARG A 192 -2.81 4.32 -12.05
C ARG A 192 -2.39 3.85 -13.44
N GLY A 193 -3.38 3.47 -14.26
CA GLY A 193 -3.12 2.93 -15.60
C GLY A 193 -2.72 1.44 -15.63
N PHE A 194 -2.51 0.85 -14.45
CA PHE A 194 -2.13 -0.56 -14.29
C PHE A 194 -3.13 -1.34 -13.43
N TYR A 195 -3.22 -2.64 -13.66
CA TYR A 195 -3.92 -3.57 -12.77
C TYR A 195 -3.04 -3.90 -11.56
N TYR A 196 -3.63 -4.45 -10.50
CA TYR A 196 -2.83 -4.94 -9.38
C TYR A 196 -1.81 -5.97 -9.86
N ASN A 197 -0.62 -5.99 -9.25
CA ASN A 197 0.49 -6.88 -9.64
C ASN A 197 1.10 -6.57 -11.02
N ALA A 198 1.10 -5.31 -11.44
CA ALA A 198 1.85 -4.90 -12.63
C ALA A 198 3.37 -5.04 -12.43
N ARG A 199 3.84 -4.86 -11.19
CA ARG A 199 5.17 -5.26 -10.72
C ARG A 199 5.03 -5.78 -9.29
N ASN A 200 5.90 -6.71 -8.89
CA ASN A 200 5.97 -7.21 -7.52
C ASN A 200 7.41 -7.45 -7.07
N GLY A 201 7.59 -7.45 -5.75
CA GLY A 201 8.89 -7.77 -5.16
C GLY A 201 8.98 -7.48 -3.67
N THR A 202 10.18 -7.65 -3.10
CA THR A 202 10.47 -7.34 -1.68
C THR A 202 10.59 -5.84 -1.41
N SER A 203 10.78 -5.04 -2.46
CA SER A 203 11.04 -3.61 -2.38
C SER A 203 10.22 -2.87 -3.42
N PHE A 204 9.85 -1.63 -3.12
CA PHE A 204 9.18 -0.77 -4.09
C PHE A 204 9.56 0.70 -3.90
N ALA A 205 9.41 1.45 -4.99
CA ALA A 205 9.50 2.90 -5.01
C ALA A 205 8.41 3.45 -5.93
N LEU A 206 7.76 4.53 -5.50
CA LEU A 206 6.65 5.14 -6.21
C LEU A 206 6.71 6.65 -6.03
N PHE A 207 6.55 7.37 -7.14
CA PHE A 207 6.39 8.81 -7.17
C PHE A 207 5.12 9.16 -7.92
N ASN A 208 4.29 10.01 -7.31
CA ASN A 208 3.05 10.50 -7.87
C ASN A 208 3.09 12.02 -7.90
N SER A 209 2.75 12.61 -9.04
CA SER A 209 2.54 14.04 -9.19
C SER A 209 1.12 14.30 -9.67
N GLU A 210 0.42 15.22 -9.02
CA GLU A 210 -0.99 15.46 -9.28
C GLU A 210 -1.36 16.93 -9.13
N LEU A 211 -1.97 17.49 -10.16
CA LEU A 211 -2.54 18.82 -10.17
C LEU A 211 -4.05 18.72 -9.96
N ARG A 212 -4.57 19.34 -8.90
CA ARG A 212 -6.00 19.37 -8.56
C ARG A 212 -6.58 20.75 -8.78
N VAL A 213 -7.66 20.80 -9.56
CA VAL A 213 -8.45 21.99 -9.88
C VAL A 213 -9.86 21.84 -9.28
N PRO A 214 -10.17 22.48 -8.15
CA PRO A 214 -11.53 22.55 -7.62
C PRO A 214 -12.39 23.50 -8.48
N ILE A 215 -12.88 23.04 -9.63
CA ILE A 215 -13.43 23.89 -10.70
C ILE A 215 -14.50 24.86 -10.19
N VAL A 216 -15.48 24.36 -9.45
CA VAL A 216 -16.61 25.19 -9.03
C VAL A 216 -16.17 26.25 -8.03
N ARG A 217 -15.35 25.89 -7.04
CA ARG A 217 -14.78 26.86 -6.08
C ARG A 217 -13.83 27.86 -6.74
N TYR A 218 -13.11 27.42 -7.78
CA TYR A 218 -12.19 28.26 -8.52
C TYR A 218 -12.92 29.37 -9.30
N LEU A 219 -14.03 29.01 -9.96
CA LEU A 219 -14.85 29.94 -10.74
C LEU A 219 -15.81 30.76 -9.86
N VAL A 220 -16.41 30.12 -8.87
CA VAL A 220 -17.45 30.69 -8.00
C VAL A 220 -16.87 30.93 -6.62
N ASN A 221 -16.57 32.20 -6.30
CA ASN A 221 -16.00 32.61 -5.02
C ASN A 221 -17.05 32.65 -3.87
N ARG A 222 -18.02 31.73 -3.89
CA ARG A 222 -19.07 31.58 -2.86
C ARG A 222 -19.45 30.10 -2.72
N PRO A 223 -19.83 29.63 -1.52
CA PRO A 223 -20.24 28.25 -1.32
C PRO A 223 -21.49 27.91 -2.14
N VAL A 224 -21.47 26.73 -2.78
CA VAL A 224 -22.62 26.21 -3.54
C VAL A 224 -23.38 25.24 -2.65
N ARG A 225 -24.72 25.32 -2.64
CA ARG A 225 -25.58 24.46 -1.79
C ARG A 225 -25.44 22.97 -2.10
N SER A 226 -25.19 22.64 -3.37
CA SER A 226 -25.01 21.24 -3.78
C SER A 226 -23.62 20.74 -3.38
N ASP A 227 -23.63 19.67 -2.61
CA ASP A 227 -22.44 19.03 -2.08
C ASP A 227 -21.52 18.45 -3.15
N LEU A 228 -22.12 17.89 -4.21
CA LEU A 228 -21.42 17.39 -5.39
C LEU A 228 -20.63 18.52 -6.07
N PHE A 229 -21.29 19.63 -6.38
CA PHE A 229 -20.65 20.74 -7.09
C PHE A 229 -19.64 21.46 -6.20
N ASN A 230 -19.92 21.62 -4.91
CA ASN A 230 -18.99 22.27 -3.99
C ASN A 230 -17.64 21.53 -3.85
N HIS A 231 -17.65 20.20 -4.03
CA HIS A 231 -16.48 19.34 -3.92
C HIS A 231 -15.97 18.79 -5.25
N LEU A 232 -16.53 19.24 -6.38
CA LEU A 232 -16.11 18.79 -7.71
C LEU A 232 -14.68 19.29 -8.00
N GLN A 233 -13.79 18.34 -8.23
CA GLN A 233 -12.40 18.56 -8.58
C GLN A 233 -12.07 17.81 -9.87
N VAL A 234 -11.35 18.48 -10.76
CA VAL A 234 -10.64 17.83 -11.88
C VAL A 234 -9.20 17.65 -11.46
N ALA A 235 -8.62 16.53 -11.83
CA ALA A 235 -7.22 16.23 -11.58
C ALA A 235 -6.51 15.83 -12.86
N ALA A 236 -5.28 16.26 -13.02
CA ALA A 236 -4.32 15.70 -13.97
C ALA A 236 -3.16 15.11 -13.17
N PHE A 237 -2.68 13.94 -13.56
CA PHE A 237 -1.64 13.25 -12.80
C PHE A 237 -0.66 12.49 -13.68
N ALA A 238 0.51 12.25 -13.10
CA ALA A 238 1.52 11.34 -13.61
C ALA A 238 2.07 10.49 -12.46
N ASP A 239 2.21 9.19 -12.69
CA ASP A 239 2.78 8.24 -11.73
C ASP A 239 4.01 7.57 -12.35
N ILE A 240 5.02 7.30 -11.54
CA ILE A 240 6.18 6.51 -11.92
C ILE A 240 6.55 5.62 -10.75
N GLY A 241 6.76 4.34 -11.00
CA GLY A 241 7.04 3.40 -9.93
C GLY A 241 7.68 2.12 -10.39
N THR A 242 8.20 1.38 -9.43
CA THR A 242 8.80 0.07 -9.65
C THR A 242 8.68 -0.77 -8.37
N ALA A 243 8.61 -2.08 -8.54
CA ALA A 243 8.72 -3.05 -7.47
C ALA A 243 9.65 -4.16 -7.93
N TRP A 244 10.53 -4.61 -7.04
CA TRP A 244 11.64 -5.49 -7.39
C TRP A 244 12.07 -6.37 -6.20
N THR A 245 12.81 -7.43 -6.52
CA THR A 245 13.48 -8.33 -5.59
C THR A 245 14.98 -8.25 -5.85
N GLY A 246 15.78 -8.14 -4.79
CA GLY A 246 17.24 -8.01 -4.85
C GLY A 246 17.73 -6.62 -4.43
N SER A 247 18.97 -6.29 -4.80
CA SER A 247 19.63 -5.01 -4.43
C SER A 247 18.97 -3.78 -5.04
N ASP A 248 18.47 -3.90 -6.27
CA ASP A 248 17.99 -2.79 -7.09
C ASP A 248 17.02 -3.29 -8.18
N PRO A 249 16.28 -2.37 -8.83
CA PRO A 249 15.29 -2.72 -9.86
C PRO A 249 15.83 -3.49 -11.07
N TYR A 250 17.14 -3.44 -11.33
CA TYR A 250 17.78 -4.11 -12.47
C TYR A 250 18.54 -5.38 -12.06
N SER A 251 18.43 -5.80 -10.78
CA SER A 251 19.02 -7.06 -10.31
C SER A 251 18.52 -8.26 -11.12
N GLN A 252 19.41 -9.24 -11.31
CA GLN A 252 19.08 -10.54 -11.94
C GLN A 252 18.15 -11.38 -11.06
N ASP A 253 18.01 -11.05 -9.77
CA ASP A 253 17.09 -11.71 -8.83
C ASP A 253 15.61 -11.41 -9.16
N ASN A 254 15.33 -10.42 -10.00
CA ASN A 254 13.98 -10.07 -10.42
C ASN A 254 13.34 -11.17 -11.27
N THR A 255 12.28 -11.78 -10.75
CA THR A 255 11.60 -12.90 -11.41
C THR A 255 10.73 -12.51 -12.59
N PHE A 256 10.26 -11.26 -12.69
CA PHE A 256 9.56 -10.82 -13.90
C PHE A 256 10.47 -10.73 -15.13
N ASN A 257 11.79 -10.74 -14.95
CA ASN A 257 12.75 -10.88 -16.04
C ASN A 257 12.93 -12.35 -16.48
N ARG A 258 12.36 -13.33 -15.77
CA ARG A 258 12.57 -14.77 -16.05
C ARG A 258 11.25 -15.51 -16.24
N ILE A 259 10.93 -15.83 -17.49
CA ILE A 259 9.79 -16.69 -17.84
C ILE A 259 10.31 -18.12 -18.01
N VAL A 260 9.85 -19.05 -17.17
CA VAL A 260 10.21 -20.47 -17.30
C VAL A 260 9.05 -21.22 -17.96
N ILE A 261 9.22 -21.58 -19.23
CA ILE A 261 8.27 -22.40 -19.97
C ILE A 261 8.71 -23.87 -19.84
N ARG A 262 7.96 -24.65 -19.06
CA ARG A 262 8.18 -26.11 -18.95
C ARG A 262 7.22 -26.84 -19.88
N ARG A 263 7.76 -27.41 -20.96
CA ARG A 263 7.05 -28.32 -21.86
C ARG A 263 7.89 -29.58 -22.01
N ASN A 264 7.59 -30.61 -21.22
CA ASN A 264 8.35 -31.86 -21.20
C ASN A 264 8.65 -32.37 -22.62
N PRO A 265 9.92 -32.71 -22.95
CA PRO A 265 11.09 -32.78 -22.07
C PRO A 265 11.90 -31.47 -21.93
N LEU A 266 11.44 -30.36 -22.52
CA LEU A 266 12.18 -29.10 -22.59
C LEU A 266 11.76 -28.13 -21.46
N THR A 267 12.74 -27.58 -20.76
CA THR A 267 12.57 -26.40 -19.90
C THR A 267 13.28 -25.23 -20.58
N ILE A 268 12.51 -24.26 -21.07
CA ILE A 268 13.02 -23.06 -21.71
C ILE A 268 12.92 -21.92 -20.69
N THR A 269 14.07 -21.40 -20.26
CA THR A 269 14.14 -20.19 -19.42
C THR A 269 14.41 -19.00 -20.33
N LEU A 270 13.40 -18.16 -20.53
CA LEU A 270 13.52 -16.91 -21.25
C LEU A 270 13.85 -15.81 -20.25
N ASN A 271 15.04 -15.22 -20.40
CA ASN A 271 15.39 -13.99 -19.70
C ASN A 271 14.92 -12.81 -20.55
N SER A 272 13.75 -12.26 -20.23
CA SER A 272 13.22 -11.06 -20.87
C SER A 272 13.76 -9.84 -20.13
N GLN A 273 14.45 -8.95 -20.83
CA GLN A 273 14.87 -7.65 -20.27
C GLN A 273 13.69 -6.69 -20.34
N ARG A 274 12.70 -6.87 -19.47
CA ARG A 274 11.57 -5.94 -19.38
C ARG A 274 11.97 -4.76 -18.51
N GLU A 275 11.63 -3.54 -18.94
CA GLU A 275 11.88 -2.34 -18.14
C GLU A 275 11.20 -2.46 -16.75
N PRO A 276 11.96 -2.46 -15.64
CA PRO A 276 11.39 -2.57 -14.29
C PRO A 276 10.61 -1.33 -13.87
N ILE A 277 10.86 -0.18 -14.47
CA ILE A 277 10.19 1.09 -14.17
C ILE A 277 8.97 1.25 -15.06
N VAL A 278 7.80 1.39 -14.43
CA VAL A 278 6.55 1.69 -15.12
C VAL A 278 6.15 3.12 -14.86
N ALA A 279 5.55 3.77 -15.85
CA ALA A 279 5.02 5.12 -15.74
C ALA A 279 3.56 5.17 -16.16
N SER A 280 2.81 6.16 -15.72
CA SER A 280 1.47 6.41 -16.22
C SER A 280 1.15 7.89 -16.19
N TYR A 281 0.14 8.27 -16.96
CA TYR A 281 -0.44 9.62 -16.89
C TYR A 281 -1.94 9.53 -17.13
N GLY A 282 -2.65 10.56 -16.70
CA GLY A 282 -4.10 10.56 -16.84
C GLY A 282 -4.77 11.78 -16.25
N PHE A 283 -6.09 11.71 -16.25
CA PHE A 283 -6.94 12.70 -15.61
C PHE A 283 -8.05 12.02 -14.82
N GLY A 284 -8.62 12.75 -13.88
CA GLY A 284 -9.68 12.23 -13.03
C GLY A 284 -10.67 13.27 -12.58
N LEU A 285 -11.84 12.77 -12.18
CA LEU A 285 -12.91 13.53 -11.55
C LEU A 285 -13.07 13.07 -10.12
N ARG A 286 -13.27 14.02 -9.21
CA ARG A 286 -13.48 13.73 -7.79
C ARG A 286 -14.59 14.57 -7.25
N SER A 287 -15.44 13.98 -6.42
CA SER A 287 -16.44 14.72 -5.67
C SER A 287 -16.98 13.90 -4.52
N ARG A 288 -17.78 14.54 -3.65
CA ARG A 288 -18.57 13.86 -2.64
C ARG A 288 -19.95 13.52 -3.22
N ILE A 289 -20.29 12.24 -3.23
CA ILE A 289 -21.56 11.69 -3.71
C ILE A 289 -22.17 10.87 -2.58
N LEU A 290 -23.39 11.21 -2.15
CA LEU A 290 -24.10 10.51 -1.07
C LEU A 290 -23.27 10.35 0.23
N GLY A 291 -22.43 11.34 0.55
CA GLY A 291 -21.55 11.31 1.72
C GLY A 291 -20.19 10.61 1.50
N TYR A 292 -20.03 9.86 0.42
CA TYR A 292 -18.77 9.19 0.07
C TYR A 292 -17.93 10.05 -0.88
N PHE A 293 -16.62 10.09 -0.66
CA PHE A 293 -15.71 10.74 -1.60
C PHE A 293 -15.34 9.76 -2.71
N VAL A 294 -15.80 10.06 -3.93
CA VAL A 294 -15.64 9.21 -5.11
C VAL A 294 -14.56 9.79 -6.00
N ARG A 295 -13.68 8.91 -6.50
CA ARG A 295 -12.65 9.21 -7.51
C ARG A 295 -12.91 8.37 -8.75
N ALA A 296 -12.93 9.02 -9.90
CA ALA A 296 -13.02 8.40 -11.22
C ALA A 296 -11.80 8.85 -12.03
N ASP A 297 -10.80 7.99 -12.16
CA ASP A 297 -9.53 8.30 -12.81
C ASP A 297 -9.38 7.48 -14.12
N TRP A 298 -9.10 8.15 -15.24
CA TRP A 298 -8.73 7.52 -16.53
C TRP A 298 -7.23 7.68 -16.73
N ALA A 299 -6.54 6.57 -16.87
CA ALA A 299 -5.09 6.55 -16.94
C ALA A 299 -4.57 5.65 -18.06
N TRP A 300 -3.47 6.06 -18.65
CA TRP A 300 -2.69 5.31 -19.63
C TRP A 300 -1.38 4.90 -18.99
N GLY A 301 -1.17 3.58 -18.86
CA GLY A 301 0.11 3.03 -18.43
C GLY A 301 1.13 3.09 -19.58
N VAL A 302 2.40 3.21 -19.24
CA VAL A 302 3.56 3.11 -20.12
C VAL A 302 4.43 2.01 -19.54
N ASP A 303 4.52 0.91 -20.27
CA ASP A 303 5.31 -0.27 -19.90
C ASP A 303 6.25 -0.57 -21.05
N ASP A 304 7.55 -0.66 -20.77
CA ASP A 304 8.58 -0.93 -21.78
C ASP A 304 8.58 0.08 -22.95
N GLY A 305 8.30 1.35 -22.64
CA GLY A 305 8.17 2.43 -23.63
C GLY A 305 6.88 2.41 -24.47
N VAL A 306 6.01 1.41 -24.27
CA VAL A 306 4.74 1.27 -25.00
C VAL A 306 3.58 1.80 -24.17
N VAL A 307 2.75 2.64 -24.79
CA VAL A 307 1.52 3.14 -24.17
C VAL A 307 0.45 2.05 -24.22
N LEU A 308 -0.02 1.64 -23.05
CA LEU A 308 -1.05 0.64 -22.86
C LEU A 308 -2.47 1.22 -23.08
N PRO A 309 -3.47 0.36 -23.35
CA PRO A 309 -4.86 0.77 -23.37
C PRO A 309 -5.28 1.45 -22.06
N ARG A 310 -6.20 2.42 -22.16
CA ARG A 310 -6.69 3.16 -20.99
C ARG A 310 -7.29 2.21 -19.95
N VAL A 311 -6.99 2.47 -18.68
CA VAL A 311 -7.62 1.81 -17.53
C VAL A 311 -8.48 2.83 -16.78
N PHE A 312 -9.69 2.41 -16.44
CA PHE A 312 -10.60 3.19 -15.62
C PHE A 312 -10.55 2.72 -14.16
N HIS A 313 -10.27 3.65 -13.26
CA HIS A 313 -10.22 3.43 -11.82
C HIS A 313 -11.39 4.15 -11.15
N LEU A 314 -12.27 3.39 -10.49
CA LEU A 314 -13.35 3.94 -9.67
C LEU A 314 -13.12 3.54 -8.22
N SER A 315 -12.85 4.51 -7.35
CA SER A 315 -12.51 4.23 -5.96
C SER A 315 -13.19 5.17 -4.96
N LEU A 316 -13.28 4.67 -3.73
CA LEU A 316 -13.79 5.40 -2.56
C LEU A 316 -12.62 5.69 -1.63
N ASN A 317 -11.86 6.75 -1.93
CA ASN A 317 -10.71 7.14 -1.13
C ASN A 317 -10.50 8.65 -1.13
N LEU A 318 -10.04 9.18 0.00
CA LEU A 318 -9.58 10.56 0.15
C LEU A 318 -8.10 10.71 -0.19
N ASP A 319 -7.31 9.65 -0.11
CA ASP A 319 -5.87 9.73 -0.31
C ASP A 319 -5.49 9.86 -1.81
N ILE A 320 -4.26 10.31 -2.15
CA ILE A 320 -3.67 10.03 -3.49
C ILE A 320 -3.02 8.68 -3.49
#